data_AF-A0A5N9CLT3-F1
#
_entry.id   AF-A0A5N9CLT3-F1
#
_cell.length_a   1.000
_cell.length_b   1.000
_cell.length_c   1.000
_cell.angle_alpha   90.00
_cell.angle_beta   90.00
_cell.angle_gamma   90.00
#
_symmetry.space_group_name_H-M   'P 1'
#
loop_
_entity.id
_entity.type
_entity.pdbx_description
1 polymer ?
#
loop_
_entity_poly.entity_id
_entity_poly.type
_entity_poly.pdbx_seq_one_letter_code
_entity_poly.pdbx_strand_id
1 'polypeptide(L)'
;MSINFNEICISAKTASREFSLLDAKQRNQILLRIASRVLESKNEILDANKIDYANAKESGADHHILDRLYLNEERIDAIVDGVYQVVELEDPLDIEYDTTLRPNGLNVSKRSVPLGVIGAIYESRPNVTLDIVALCVKSGNVSILKGGSDTLSTNNAIVSSIHKAFGDLKLNPDIVQFINSSDRKYVDSMLNAIDYIDLIIPRGGAQLVNMVREKSRVPAITGGIGVCHIYADETADKNKAIEIIYNSKVQRPSVCNALDTVIFNENINLYLVPKLFLA
;
A
#
# COMPACT_ATOMS: atom_id res chain seq x y z
N MET A 1 -22.48 -17.00 -2.91
CA MET A 1 -22.29 -17.43 -1.50
C MET A 1 -21.99 -16.19 -0.69
N SER A 2 -22.57 -16.07 0.51
CA SER A 2 -22.21 -14.99 1.43
C SER A 2 -20.79 -15.22 1.97
N ILE A 3 -19.90 -14.24 1.83
CA ILE A 3 -18.56 -14.31 2.42
C ILE A 3 -18.69 -14.38 3.94
N ASN A 4 -18.12 -15.41 4.55
CA ASN A 4 -18.03 -15.58 6.00
C ASN A 4 -16.80 -14.82 6.52
N PHE A 5 -17.01 -13.59 6.98
CA PHE A 5 -15.91 -12.72 7.41
C PHE A 5 -15.16 -13.27 8.64
N ASN A 6 -15.86 -13.92 9.57
CA ASN A 6 -15.22 -14.50 10.75
C ASN A 6 -14.24 -15.62 10.38
N GLU A 7 -14.60 -16.43 9.38
CA GLU A 7 -13.74 -17.51 8.88
C GLU A 7 -12.46 -16.96 8.24
N ILE A 8 -12.57 -15.90 7.43
CA ILE A 8 -11.43 -15.15 6.87
C ILE A 8 -10.49 -14.67 7.98
N CYS A 9 -11.04 -14.09 9.04
CA CYS A 9 -10.26 -13.59 10.17
C CYS A 9 -9.54 -14.73 10.92
N ILE A 10 -10.21 -15.84 11.17
CA ILE A 10 -9.63 -17.01 11.87
C ILE A 10 -8.52 -17.65 11.03
N SER A 11 -8.75 -17.81 9.72
CA SER A 11 -7.77 -18.41 8.82
C SER A 11 -6.54 -17.52 8.67
N ALA A 12 -6.72 -16.19 8.57
CA ALA A 12 -5.62 -15.22 8.54
C ALA A 12 -4.76 -15.33 9.82
N LYS A 13 -5.39 -15.37 11.00
CA LYS A 13 -4.63 -15.48 12.25
C LYS A 13 -3.86 -16.79 12.35
N THR A 14 -4.44 -17.88 11.85
CA THR A 14 -3.75 -19.18 11.77
C THR A 14 -2.56 -19.12 10.83
N ALA A 15 -2.74 -18.62 9.61
CA ALA A 15 -1.68 -18.44 8.63
C ALA A 15 -0.56 -17.52 9.12
N SER A 16 -0.88 -16.47 9.88
CA SER A 16 0.12 -15.54 10.43
C SER A 16 1.15 -16.23 11.34
N ARG A 17 0.70 -17.22 12.13
CA ARG A 17 1.58 -17.97 13.03
C ARG A 17 2.56 -18.83 12.26
N GLU A 18 2.09 -19.53 11.23
CA GLU A 18 2.94 -20.35 10.37
C GLU A 18 3.90 -19.50 9.53
N PHE A 19 3.39 -18.41 8.97
CA PHE A 19 4.14 -17.54 8.07
C PHE A 19 5.26 -16.76 8.77
N SER A 20 5.05 -16.36 10.03
CA SER A 20 6.06 -15.68 10.85
C SER A 20 7.32 -16.52 11.14
N LEU A 21 7.29 -17.83 10.87
CA LEU A 21 8.45 -18.71 11.04
C LEU A 21 9.37 -18.76 9.81
N LEU A 22 8.95 -18.18 8.68
CA LEU A 22 9.75 -18.19 7.46
C LEU A 22 10.91 -17.21 7.57
N ASP A 23 12.09 -17.62 7.10
CA ASP A 23 13.27 -16.76 7.04
C ASP A 23 13.24 -15.78 5.87
N ALA A 24 14.20 -14.83 5.87
CA ALA A 24 14.35 -13.82 4.82
C ALA A 24 14.39 -14.40 3.40
N LYS A 25 15.11 -15.52 3.24
CA LYS A 25 15.34 -16.16 1.94
C LYS A 25 14.06 -16.79 1.42
N GLN A 26 13.31 -17.47 2.28
CA GLN A 26 12.01 -18.04 1.94
C GLN A 26 11.02 -16.94 1.54
N ARG A 27 10.93 -15.85 2.31
CA ARG A 27 10.02 -14.73 1.97
C ARG A 27 10.41 -14.04 0.66
N ASN A 28 11.70 -13.87 0.39
CA ASN A 28 12.17 -13.34 -0.90
C ASN A 28 11.87 -14.31 -2.07
N GLN A 29 12.00 -15.63 -1.88
CA GLN A 29 11.62 -16.62 -2.90
C GLN A 29 10.12 -16.57 -3.22
N ILE A 30 9.29 -16.34 -2.22
CA ILE A 30 7.84 -16.16 -2.39
C ILE A 30 7.55 -14.94 -3.26
N LEU A 31 8.18 -13.79 -2.96
CA LEU A 31 8.02 -12.57 -3.74
C LEU A 31 8.42 -12.76 -5.21
N LEU A 32 9.56 -13.40 -5.46
CA LEU A 32 10.02 -13.71 -6.82
C LEU A 32 9.04 -14.63 -7.56
N ARG A 33 8.44 -15.60 -6.86
CA ARG A 33 7.46 -16.48 -7.49
C ARG A 33 6.14 -15.77 -7.78
N ILE A 34 5.70 -14.89 -6.87
CA ILE A 34 4.54 -14.02 -7.10
C ILE A 34 4.77 -13.16 -8.34
N ALA A 35 5.92 -12.49 -8.45
CA ALA A 35 6.28 -11.68 -9.62
C ALA A 35 6.19 -12.49 -10.93
N SER A 36 6.79 -13.69 -10.97
CA SER A 36 6.71 -14.61 -12.12
C SER A 36 5.26 -14.93 -12.49
N ARG A 37 4.42 -15.29 -11.51
CA ARG A 37 3.02 -15.69 -11.76
C ARG A 37 2.12 -14.54 -12.19
N VAL A 38 2.38 -13.33 -11.74
CA VAL A 38 1.68 -12.12 -12.20
C VAL A 38 2.03 -11.84 -13.66
N LEU A 39 3.30 -11.96 -14.04
CA LEU A 39 3.74 -11.81 -15.44
C LEU A 39 3.17 -12.90 -16.35
N GLU A 40 3.18 -14.16 -15.91
CA GLU A 40 2.59 -15.28 -16.65
C GLU A 40 1.07 -15.11 -16.83
N SER A 41 0.39 -14.50 -15.87
CA SER A 41 -1.06 -14.24 -15.89
C SER A 41 -1.42 -12.85 -16.46
N LYS A 42 -0.49 -12.15 -17.13
CA LYS A 42 -0.68 -10.78 -17.62
C LYS A 42 -1.96 -10.62 -18.45
N ASN A 43 -2.22 -11.55 -19.36
CA ASN A 43 -3.42 -11.52 -20.20
C ASN A 43 -4.72 -11.66 -19.39
N GLU A 44 -4.76 -12.56 -18.40
CA GLU A 44 -5.92 -12.74 -17.53
C GLU A 44 -6.21 -11.45 -16.73
N ILE A 45 -5.16 -10.78 -16.25
CA ILE A 45 -5.28 -9.52 -15.49
C ILE A 45 -5.78 -8.40 -16.39
N LEU A 46 -5.25 -8.27 -17.61
CA LEU A 46 -5.67 -7.24 -18.57
C LEU A 46 -7.12 -7.45 -19.03
N ASP A 47 -7.54 -8.70 -19.24
CA ASP A 47 -8.91 -9.00 -19.61
C ASP A 47 -9.89 -8.69 -18.47
N ALA A 48 -9.51 -8.99 -17.22
CA ALA A 48 -10.27 -8.56 -16.05
C ALA A 48 -10.33 -7.02 -15.91
N ASN A 49 -9.24 -6.33 -16.21
CA ASN A 49 -9.19 -4.87 -16.17
C ASN A 49 -10.06 -4.21 -17.23
N LYS A 50 -10.18 -4.78 -18.44
CA LYS A 50 -11.10 -4.28 -19.47
C LYS A 50 -12.55 -4.28 -18.99
N ILE A 51 -12.96 -5.32 -18.25
CA ILE A 51 -14.31 -5.43 -17.68
C ILE A 51 -14.55 -4.31 -16.67
N ASP A 52 -13.64 -4.17 -15.70
CA ASP A 52 -13.74 -3.14 -14.67
C ASP A 52 -13.72 -1.72 -15.28
N TYR A 53 -12.85 -1.48 -16.26
CA TYR A 53 -12.75 -0.20 -16.97
C TYR A 53 -14.04 0.14 -17.73
N ALA A 54 -14.62 -0.83 -18.43
CA ALA A 54 -15.88 -0.64 -19.14
C ALA A 54 -17.01 -0.29 -18.16
N ASN A 55 -17.14 -1.04 -17.06
CA ASN A 55 -18.15 -0.80 -16.04
C ASN A 55 -18.00 0.59 -15.39
N ALA A 56 -16.77 1.01 -15.09
CA ALA A 56 -16.50 2.33 -14.53
C ALA A 56 -16.86 3.45 -15.51
N LYS A 57 -16.56 3.27 -16.79
CA LYS A 57 -16.91 4.22 -17.85
C LYS A 57 -18.43 4.34 -18.03
N GLU A 58 -19.15 3.22 -18.04
CA GLU A 58 -20.62 3.19 -18.13
C GLU A 58 -21.29 3.84 -16.90
N SER A 59 -20.66 3.71 -15.73
CA SER A 59 -21.13 4.31 -14.47
C SER A 59 -20.80 5.81 -14.36
N GLY A 60 -20.18 6.42 -15.38
CA GLY A 60 -19.88 7.85 -15.42
C GLY A 60 -18.65 8.27 -14.60
N ALA A 61 -17.69 7.36 -14.37
CA ALA A 61 -16.44 7.71 -13.71
C ALA A 61 -15.68 8.81 -14.49
N ASP A 62 -15.06 9.74 -13.75
CA ASP A 62 -14.26 10.79 -14.37
C ASP A 62 -12.95 10.24 -14.98
N HIS A 63 -12.29 11.07 -15.80
CA HIS A 63 -11.04 10.69 -16.47
C HIS A 63 -9.94 10.27 -15.49
N HIS A 64 -9.89 10.85 -14.31
CA HIS A 64 -8.83 10.61 -13.34
C HIS A 64 -9.03 9.29 -12.58
N ILE A 65 -10.28 8.89 -12.31
CA ILE A 65 -10.60 7.54 -11.82
C ILE A 65 -10.28 6.51 -12.89
N LEU A 66 -10.69 6.75 -14.15
CA LEU A 66 -10.40 5.85 -15.26
C LEU A 66 -8.90 5.65 -15.48
N ASP A 67 -8.10 6.73 -15.43
CA ASP A 67 -6.64 6.63 -15.52
C ASP A 67 -6.04 5.82 -14.36
N ARG A 68 -6.52 5.99 -13.13
CA ARG A 68 -6.06 5.19 -11.97
C ARG A 68 -6.40 3.70 -12.07
N LEU A 69 -7.54 3.39 -12.69
CA LEU A 69 -8.04 2.04 -12.89
C LEU A 69 -7.32 1.32 -14.04
N TYR A 70 -6.93 2.06 -15.08
CA TYR A 70 -6.41 1.50 -16.32
C TYR A 70 -5.10 0.73 -16.12
N LEU A 71 -5.05 -0.49 -16.66
CA LEU A 71 -3.83 -1.28 -16.80
C LEU A 71 -3.53 -1.55 -18.27
N ASN A 72 -2.24 -1.53 -18.58
CA ASN A 72 -1.65 -2.03 -19.81
C ASN A 72 -0.44 -2.89 -19.45
N GLU A 73 0.23 -3.47 -20.45
CA GLU A 73 1.38 -4.35 -20.21
C GLU A 73 2.50 -3.64 -19.45
N GLU A 74 2.85 -2.42 -19.86
CA GLU A 74 3.90 -1.60 -19.23
C GLU A 74 3.60 -1.30 -17.76
N ARG A 75 2.35 -0.99 -17.42
CA ARG A 75 1.93 -0.77 -16.04
C ARG A 75 2.03 -2.06 -15.23
N ILE A 76 1.68 -3.22 -15.78
CA ILE A 76 1.86 -4.50 -15.09
C ILE A 76 3.34 -4.78 -14.84
N ASP A 77 4.20 -4.54 -15.83
CA ASP A 77 5.65 -4.70 -15.68
C ASP A 77 6.20 -3.78 -14.58
N ALA A 78 5.78 -2.50 -14.56
CA ALA A 78 6.19 -1.56 -13.52
C ALA A 78 5.69 -1.96 -12.11
N ILE A 79 4.51 -2.56 -11.98
CA ILE A 79 4.01 -3.09 -10.71
C ILE A 79 4.88 -4.26 -10.24
N VAL A 80 5.28 -5.14 -11.17
CA VAL A 80 6.16 -6.28 -10.86
C VAL A 80 7.57 -5.80 -10.52
N ASP A 81 8.08 -4.75 -11.16
CA ASP A 81 9.34 -4.11 -10.79
C ASP A 81 9.34 -3.61 -9.34
N GLY A 82 8.21 -3.10 -8.86
CA GLY A 82 8.02 -2.76 -7.45
C GLY A 82 8.23 -3.96 -6.52
N VAL A 83 7.81 -5.17 -6.93
CA VAL A 83 8.08 -6.40 -6.16
C VAL A 83 9.58 -6.71 -6.11
N TYR A 84 10.29 -6.56 -7.24
CA TYR A 84 11.74 -6.77 -7.26
C TYR A 84 12.48 -5.77 -6.36
N GLN A 85 12.07 -4.50 -6.36
CA GLN A 85 12.62 -3.51 -5.43
C GLN A 85 12.40 -3.91 -3.96
N VAL A 86 11.23 -4.45 -3.63
CA VAL A 86 10.95 -4.95 -2.26
C VAL A 86 11.82 -6.16 -1.88
N VAL A 87 12.14 -7.02 -2.84
CA VAL A 87 13.07 -8.15 -2.62
C VAL A 87 14.45 -7.63 -2.22
N GLU A 88 14.94 -6.56 -2.86
CA GLU A 88 16.25 -5.95 -2.61
C GLU A 88 16.38 -5.23 -1.26
N LEU A 89 15.25 -4.86 -0.63
CA LEU A 89 15.27 -4.23 0.69
C LEU A 89 15.93 -5.15 1.74
N GLU A 90 16.55 -4.55 2.75
CA GLU A 90 17.00 -5.27 3.94
C GLU A 90 15.82 -5.95 4.63
N ASP A 91 16.08 -7.10 5.26
CA ASP A 91 15.04 -7.78 6.04
C ASP A 91 14.75 -6.99 7.33
N PRO A 92 13.50 -6.55 7.58
CA PRO A 92 13.15 -5.84 8.80
C PRO A 92 13.03 -6.75 10.04
N LEU A 93 13.05 -8.07 9.90
CA LEU A 93 12.78 -9.02 10.99
C LEU A 93 14.03 -9.55 11.68
N ASP A 94 13.84 -10.03 12.91
CA ASP A 94 14.88 -10.64 13.75
C ASP A 94 16.07 -9.72 14.07
N ILE A 95 15.91 -8.42 13.88
CA ILE A 95 16.94 -7.43 14.22
C ILE A 95 16.90 -7.21 15.73
N GLU A 96 18.04 -7.40 16.38
CA GLU A 96 18.20 -7.23 17.82
C GLU A 96 18.69 -5.83 18.17
N TYR A 97 18.07 -5.20 19.17
CA TYR A 97 18.38 -3.86 19.66
C TYR A 97 18.35 -3.83 21.19
N ASP A 98 18.89 -2.76 21.79
CA ASP A 98 18.81 -2.48 23.23
C ASP A 98 19.23 -3.67 24.12
N THR A 99 20.34 -4.33 23.78
CA THR A 99 20.83 -5.50 24.54
C THR A 99 21.54 -5.06 25.81
N THR A 100 21.17 -5.63 26.96
CA THR A 100 21.77 -5.32 28.27
C THR A 100 21.86 -6.57 29.14
N LEU A 101 23.04 -6.83 29.69
CA LEU A 101 23.25 -7.83 30.75
C LEU A 101 22.90 -7.21 32.11
N ARG A 102 21.94 -7.80 32.82
CA ARG A 102 21.50 -7.36 34.15
C ARG A 102 22.47 -7.83 35.24
N PRO A 103 22.52 -7.15 36.42
CA PRO A 103 23.38 -7.55 37.54
C PRO A 103 23.16 -8.98 38.06
N ASN A 104 21.99 -9.57 37.80
CA ASN A 104 21.65 -10.94 38.14
C ASN A 104 21.99 -11.97 37.04
N GLY A 105 22.68 -11.56 35.98
CA GLY A 105 23.11 -12.43 34.87
C GLY A 105 22.08 -12.63 33.75
N LEU A 106 20.89 -12.00 33.83
CA LEU A 106 19.91 -12.07 32.74
C LEU A 106 20.34 -11.20 31.55
N ASN A 107 20.39 -11.79 30.36
CA ASN A 107 20.54 -11.04 29.11
C ASN A 107 19.16 -10.62 28.60
N VAL A 108 18.94 -9.30 28.45
CA VAL A 108 17.68 -8.73 27.98
C VAL A 108 17.93 -7.99 26.69
N SER A 109 17.13 -8.25 25.66
CA SER A 109 17.20 -7.55 24.39
C SER A 109 15.80 -7.33 23.81
N LYS A 110 15.71 -6.43 22.84
CA LYS A 110 14.52 -6.24 22.00
C LYS A 110 14.78 -6.85 20.64
N ARG A 111 13.75 -7.41 20.02
CA ARG A 111 13.81 -8.00 18.69
C ARG A 111 12.63 -7.55 17.84
N SER A 112 12.87 -7.23 16.57
CA SER A 112 11.79 -6.98 15.63
C SER A 112 11.09 -8.29 15.25
N VAL A 113 9.76 -8.27 15.26
CA VAL A 113 8.89 -9.39 14.86
C VAL A 113 7.77 -8.85 13.96
N PRO A 114 7.14 -9.70 13.13
CA PRO A 114 5.95 -9.29 12.39
C PRO A 114 4.84 -8.79 13.31
N LEU A 115 3.98 -7.92 12.79
CA LEU A 115 2.78 -7.47 13.50
C LEU A 115 1.73 -8.59 13.55
N GLY A 116 1.61 -9.38 12.48
CA GLY A 116 0.64 -10.45 12.33
C GLY A 116 -0.23 -10.25 11.09
N VAL A 117 -1.48 -9.85 11.30
CA VAL A 117 -2.50 -9.68 10.25
C VAL A 117 -2.69 -8.20 9.93
N ILE A 118 -2.44 -7.84 8.66
CA ILE A 118 -2.66 -6.50 8.14
C ILE A 118 -3.97 -6.47 7.34
N GLY A 119 -4.91 -5.64 7.75
CA GLY A 119 -6.11 -5.35 6.98
C GLY A 119 -5.89 -4.12 6.10
N ALA A 120 -5.90 -4.28 4.78
CA ALA A 120 -5.71 -3.15 3.88
C ALA A 120 -6.99 -2.83 3.12
N ILE A 121 -7.43 -1.57 3.23
CA ILE A 121 -8.62 -1.06 2.56
C ILE A 121 -8.18 0.01 1.57
N TYR A 122 -8.46 -0.16 0.29
CA TYR A 122 -7.94 0.72 -0.75
C TYR A 122 -8.94 0.99 -1.87
N GLU A 123 -8.74 2.13 -2.54
CA GLU A 123 -9.60 2.61 -3.64
C GLU A 123 -9.21 2.02 -5.01
N SER A 124 -9.74 2.61 -6.07
CA SER A 124 -9.69 2.25 -7.49
C SER A 124 -8.29 2.23 -8.13
N ARG A 125 -7.37 1.46 -7.54
CA ARG A 125 -5.97 1.36 -7.97
C ARG A 125 -5.51 -0.10 -7.92
N PRO A 126 -5.61 -0.83 -9.03
CA PRO A 126 -5.24 -2.25 -9.06
C PRO A 126 -3.79 -2.54 -8.65
N ASN A 127 -2.87 -1.62 -8.94
CA ASN A 127 -1.46 -1.75 -8.57
C ASN A 127 -1.25 -1.92 -7.06
N VAL A 128 -2.08 -1.24 -6.26
CA VAL A 128 -1.95 -1.21 -4.79
C VAL A 128 -2.11 -2.61 -4.18
N THR A 129 -2.86 -3.49 -4.84
CA THR A 129 -3.02 -4.90 -4.43
C THR A 129 -1.67 -5.60 -4.29
N LEU A 130 -0.82 -5.52 -5.33
CA LEU A 130 0.46 -6.21 -5.33
C LEU A 130 1.48 -5.52 -4.43
N ASP A 131 1.48 -4.19 -4.38
CA ASP A 131 2.34 -3.39 -3.50
C ASP A 131 2.14 -3.78 -2.01
N ILE A 132 0.88 -3.86 -1.58
CA ILE A 132 0.55 -4.25 -0.20
C ILE A 132 1.03 -5.67 0.08
N VAL A 133 0.73 -6.61 -0.82
CA VAL A 133 1.12 -8.02 -0.66
C VAL A 133 2.63 -8.16 -0.57
N ALA A 134 3.37 -7.48 -1.44
CA ALA A 134 4.82 -7.54 -1.45
C ALA A 134 5.43 -7.07 -0.12
N LEU A 135 4.96 -5.93 0.39
CA LEU A 135 5.43 -5.40 1.67
C LEU A 135 5.02 -6.28 2.86
N CYS A 136 3.81 -6.84 2.85
CA CYS A 136 3.36 -7.76 3.91
C CYS A 136 4.22 -9.03 3.92
N VAL A 137 4.42 -9.67 2.76
CA VAL A 137 5.26 -10.86 2.62
C VAL A 137 6.69 -10.58 3.05
N LYS A 138 7.29 -9.46 2.62
CA LYS A 138 8.66 -9.08 3.02
C LYS A 138 8.81 -8.98 4.54
N SER A 139 7.85 -8.33 5.19
CA SER A 139 7.82 -8.08 6.63
C SER A 139 7.20 -9.22 7.46
N GLY A 140 6.98 -10.40 6.87
CA GLY A 140 6.46 -11.58 7.57
C GLY A 140 5.01 -11.46 8.05
N ASN A 141 4.24 -10.54 7.49
CA ASN A 141 2.84 -10.33 7.79
C ASN A 141 1.94 -11.01 6.75
N VAL A 142 0.73 -11.37 7.18
CA VAL A 142 -0.35 -11.82 6.28
C VAL A 142 -1.32 -10.67 6.02
N SER A 143 -2.04 -10.71 4.91
CA SER A 143 -2.91 -9.59 4.51
C SER A 143 -4.35 -10.01 4.24
N ILE A 144 -5.31 -9.23 4.76
CA ILE A 144 -6.71 -9.25 4.34
C ILE A 144 -6.98 -7.99 3.52
N LEU A 145 -7.28 -8.16 2.25
CA LEU A 145 -7.38 -7.09 1.26
C LEU A 145 -8.85 -6.78 0.95
N LYS A 146 -9.20 -5.49 0.96
CA LYS A 146 -10.47 -4.97 0.48
C LYS A 146 -10.25 -3.78 -0.45
N GLY A 147 -10.31 -4.05 -1.75
CA GLY A 147 -10.26 -3.02 -2.79
C GLY A 147 -11.61 -2.34 -3.03
N GLY A 148 -11.57 -1.33 -3.90
CA GLY A 148 -12.76 -0.65 -4.43
C GLY A 148 -13.66 -1.59 -5.23
N SER A 149 -14.97 -1.32 -5.24
CA SER A 149 -15.95 -2.13 -5.97
C SER A 149 -15.74 -2.10 -7.49
N ASP A 150 -15.08 -1.08 -7.97
CA ASP A 150 -14.72 -0.79 -9.36
C ASP A 150 -13.41 -1.45 -9.82
N THR A 151 -12.70 -2.13 -8.93
CA THR A 151 -11.47 -2.90 -9.24
C THR A 151 -11.62 -4.39 -8.93
N LEU A 152 -12.86 -4.86 -8.72
CA LEU A 152 -13.13 -6.15 -8.13
C LEU A 152 -12.60 -7.30 -9.01
N SER A 153 -12.84 -7.23 -10.33
CA SER A 153 -12.41 -8.27 -11.27
C SER A 153 -10.89 -8.29 -11.39
N THR A 154 -10.27 -7.11 -11.51
CA THR A 154 -8.84 -6.94 -11.65
C THR A 154 -8.08 -7.43 -10.42
N ASN A 155 -8.51 -7.00 -9.22
CA ASN A 155 -7.88 -7.41 -7.97
C ASN A 155 -8.02 -8.92 -7.74
N ASN A 156 -9.17 -9.51 -8.09
CA ASN A 156 -9.37 -10.94 -8.00
C ASN A 156 -8.44 -11.72 -8.95
N ALA A 157 -8.18 -11.22 -10.17
CA ALA A 157 -7.23 -11.82 -11.10
C ALA A 157 -5.78 -11.74 -10.58
N ILE A 158 -5.39 -10.61 -9.97
CA ILE A 158 -4.07 -10.45 -9.33
C ILE A 158 -3.92 -11.42 -8.15
N VAL A 159 -4.92 -11.49 -7.26
CA VAL A 159 -4.90 -12.39 -6.09
C VAL A 159 -4.91 -13.85 -6.50
N SER A 160 -5.66 -14.22 -7.55
CA SER A 160 -5.61 -15.56 -8.14
C SER A 160 -4.19 -15.92 -8.63
N SER A 161 -3.49 -14.96 -9.25
CA SER A 161 -2.10 -15.13 -9.68
C SER A 161 -1.14 -15.34 -8.50
N ILE A 162 -1.35 -14.61 -7.39
CA ILE A 162 -0.63 -14.80 -6.14
C ILE A 162 -0.89 -16.20 -5.56
N HIS A 163 -2.14 -16.67 -5.57
CA HIS A 163 -2.49 -18.01 -5.10
C HIS A 163 -1.90 -19.12 -5.98
N LYS A 164 -1.78 -18.92 -7.30
CA LYS A 164 -1.01 -19.83 -8.17
C LYS A 164 0.45 -19.92 -7.71
N ALA A 165 1.07 -18.82 -7.31
CA ALA A 165 2.45 -18.81 -6.77
C ALA A 165 2.55 -19.57 -5.45
N PHE A 166 1.58 -19.40 -4.56
CA PHE A 166 1.51 -20.17 -3.31
C PHE A 166 1.31 -21.67 -3.56
N GLY A 167 0.49 -22.04 -4.55
CA GLY A 167 0.32 -23.44 -4.96
C GLY A 167 1.63 -24.10 -5.41
N ASP A 168 2.46 -23.38 -6.18
CA ASP A 168 3.77 -23.89 -6.61
C ASP A 168 4.73 -24.15 -5.46
N LEU A 169 4.65 -23.31 -4.42
CA LEU A 169 5.49 -23.38 -3.23
C LEU A 169 4.85 -24.20 -2.10
N LYS A 170 3.64 -24.75 -2.32
CA LYS A 170 2.83 -25.49 -1.33
C LYS A 170 2.59 -24.69 -0.05
N LEU A 171 2.31 -23.40 -0.19
CA LEU A 171 2.03 -22.49 0.90
C LEU A 171 0.53 -22.36 1.16
N ASN A 172 0.19 -21.97 2.39
CA ASN A 172 -1.18 -21.68 2.78
C ASN A 172 -1.72 -20.47 1.98
N PRO A 173 -2.83 -20.60 1.23
CA PRO A 173 -3.39 -19.47 0.48
C PRO A 173 -3.88 -18.33 1.37
N ASP A 174 -4.18 -18.59 2.65
CA ASP A 174 -4.72 -17.62 3.60
C ASP A 174 -3.69 -16.56 4.05
N ILE A 175 -2.42 -16.68 3.62
CA ILE A 175 -1.39 -15.64 3.75
C ILE A 175 -1.85 -14.34 3.06
N VAL A 176 -2.57 -14.46 1.94
CA VAL A 176 -3.17 -13.32 1.23
C VAL A 176 -4.62 -13.63 0.94
N GLN A 177 -5.51 -12.92 1.61
CA GLN A 177 -6.95 -13.06 1.41
C GLN A 177 -7.52 -11.79 0.78
N PHE A 178 -8.54 -11.96 -0.06
CA PHE A 178 -9.25 -10.87 -0.70
C PHE A 178 -10.75 -10.99 -0.48
N ILE A 179 -11.36 -9.93 0.05
CA ILE A 179 -12.80 -9.85 0.21
C ILE A 179 -13.42 -9.50 -1.15
N ASN A 180 -13.76 -10.54 -1.90
CA ASN A 180 -14.37 -10.43 -3.22
C ASN A 180 -15.87 -10.05 -3.14
N SER A 181 -16.15 -8.85 -2.62
CA SER A 181 -17.49 -8.28 -2.55
C SER A 181 -17.46 -6.77 -2.70
N SER A 182 -18.48 -6.22 -3.36
CA SER A 182 -18.74 -4.78 -3.44
C SER A 182 -19.42 -4.21 -2.18
N ASP A 183 -19.86 -5.07 -1.26
CA ASP A 183 -20.59 -4.66 -0.06
C ASP A 183 -19.67 -3.92 0.93
N ARG A 184 -20.08 -2.71 1.30
CA ARG A 184 -19.33 -1.85 2.24
C ARG A 184 -19.36 -2.38 3.66
N LYS A 185 -20.26 -3.29 4.03
CA LYS A 185 -20.31 -3.87 5.39
C LYS A 185 -19.00 -4.55 5.80
N TYR A 186 -18.25 -5.09 4.84
CA TYR A 186 -16.99 -5.76 5.12
C TYR A 186 -15.90 -4.76 5.53
N VAL A 187 -15.97 -3.50 5.07
CA VAL A 187 -15.09 -2.45 5.56
C VAL A 187 -15.34 -2.22 7.05
N ASP A 188 -16.61 -2.03 7.44
CA ASP A 188 -16.98 -1.87 8.85
C ASP A 188 -16.59 -3.09 9.70
N SER A 189 -16.77 -4.30 9.16
CA SER A 189 -16.37 -5.54 9.82
C SER A 189 -14.85 -5.59 10.07
N MET A 190 -14.03 -5.20 9.08
CA MET A 190 -12.57 -5.13 9.22
C MET A 190 -12.14 -4.10 10.27
N LEU A 191 -12.75 -2.92 10.27
CA LEU A 191 -12.42 -1.84 11.21
C LEU A 191 -12.70 -2.20 12.68
N ASN A 192 -13.56 -3.20 12.92
CA ASN A 192 -13.97 -3.65 14.26
C ASN A 192 -13.35 -5.00 14.67
N ALA A 193 -12.53 -5.64 13.84
CA ALA A 193 -11.99 -6.99 14.05
C ALA A 193 -10.74 -7.03 14.96
N ILE A 194 -10.81 -6.44 16.15
CA ILE A 194 -9.68 -6.22 17.08
C ILE A 194 -8.93 -7.51 17.46
N ASP A 195 -9.63 -8.63 17.59
CA ASP A 195 -9.02 -9.90 18.01
C ASP A 195 -8.29 -10.63 16.87
N TYR A 196 -8.41 -10.14 15.63
CA TYR A 196 -7.95 -10.84 14.44
C TYR A 196 -7.02 -10.00 13.56
N ILE A 197 -7.33 -8.72 13.36
CA ILE A 197 -6.52 -7.80 12.57
C ILE A 197 -5.68 -6.96 13.51
N ASP A 198 -4.36 -7.01 13.34
CA ASP A 198 -3.41 -6.31 14.21
C ASP A 198 -3.20 -4.84 13.76
N LEU A 199 -3.38 -4.56 12.46
CA LEU A 199 -3.26 -3.22 11.91
C LEU A 199 -4.13 -2.99 10.66
N ILE A 200 -4.78 -1.82 10.58
CA ILE A 200 -5.47 -1.34 9.39
C ILE A 200 -4.62 -0.32 8.62
N ILE A 201 -4.57 -0.47 7.30
CA ILE A 201 -3.92 0.48 6.39
C ILE A 201 -4.95 0.96 5.33
N PRO A 202 -5.47 2.19 5.46
CA PRO A 202 -6.26 2.82 4.40
C PRO A 202 -5.35 3.41 3.30
N ARG A 203 -5.62 3.06 2.04
CA ARG A 203 -4.97 3.65 0.85
C ARG A 203 -6.03 4.23 -0.09
N GLY A 204 -6.38 5.48 0.15
CA GLY A 204 -7.39 6.19 -0.61
C GLY A 204 -7.38 7.69 -0.35
N GLY A 205 -8.45 8.36 -0.76
CA GLY A 205 -8.65 9.78 -0.50
C GLY A 205 -8.97 10.09 0.97
N ALA A 206 -9.09 11.39 1.26
CA ALA A 206 -9.34 11.89 2.61
C ALA A 206 -10.61 11.29 3.25
N GLN A 207 -11.64 10.98 2.45
CA GLN A 207 -12.88 10.37 2.96
C GLN A 207 -12.63 8.98 3.57
N LEU A 208 -11.90 8.10 2.87
CA LEU A 208 -11.55 6.78 3.41
C LEU A 208 -10.68 6.91 4.65
N VAL A 209 -9.65 7.77 4.58
CA VAL A 209 -8.71 8.00 5.68
C VAL A 209 -9.43 8.51 6.93
N ASN A 210 -10.31 9.49 6.79
CA ASN A 210 -11.10 10.05 7.89
C ASN A 210 -12.08 9.02 8.45
N MET A 211 -12.76 8.26 7.59
CA MET A 211 -13.66 7.19 8.03
C MET A 211 -12.93 6.14 8.86
N VAL A 212 -11.74 5.70 8.44
CA VAL A 212 -10.92 4.78 9.23
C VAL A 212 -10.50 5.42 10.56
N ARG A 213 -10.05 6.68 10.55
CA ARG A 213 -9.69 7.40 11.77
C ARG A 213 -10.84 7.50 12.78
N GLU A 214 -12.07 7.71 12.30
CA GLU A 214 -13.25 7.90 13.14
C GLU A 214 -13.86 6.60 13.63
N LYS A 215 -13.83 5.53 12.81
CA LYS A 215 -14.58 4.30 13.08
C LYS A 215 -13.73 3.11 13.51
N SER A 216 -12.43 3.12 13.22
CA SER A 216 -11.57 1.95 13.46
C SER A 216 -11.34 1.73 14.95
N ARG A 217 -11.72 0.54 15.42
CA ARG A 217 -11.30 0.06 16.74
C ARG A 217 -9.98 -0.71 16.67
N VAL A 218 -9.67 -1.30 15.51
CA VAL A 218 -8.36 -1.85 15.19
C VAL A 218 -7.36 -0.69 15.05
N PRO A 219 -6.12 -0.78 15.57
CA PRO A 219 -5.09 0.22 15.33
C PRO A 219 -4.91 0.48 13.83
N ALA A 220 -4.76 1.75 13.43
CA ALA A 220 -4.65 2.11 12.02
C ALA A 220 -3.52 3.10 11.76
N ILE A 221 -2.75 2.87 10.70
CA ILE A 221 -1.80 3.86 10.17
C ILE A 221 -2.55 4.69 9.13
N THR A 222 -3.19 5.76 9.59
CA THR A 222 -3.82 6.73 8.70
C THR A 222 -2.79 7.78 8.28
N GLY A 223 -2.62 7.99 6.98
CA GLY A 223 -1.90 9.17 6.50
C GLY A 223 -2.58 10.46 6.96
N GLY A 224 -1.82 11.55 7.07
CA GLY A 224 -2.37 12.88 7.28
C GLY A 224 -2.90 13.50 5.98
N ILE A 225 -3.65 14.59 6.11
CA ILE A 225 -3.82 15.54 5.01
C ILE A 225 -2.49 16.28 4.91
N GLY A 226 -1.79 16.14 3.78
CA GLY A 226 -0.57 16.90 3.54
C GLY A 226 -0.96 18.31 3.13
N VAL A 227 -0.57 19.30 3.94
CA VAL A 227 -0.58 20.72 3.56
C VAL A 227 0.88 21.15 3.56
N CYS A 228 1.49 21.13 2.38
CA CYS A 228 2.94 21.27 2.26
C CYS A 228 3.33 22.73 2.08
N HIS A 229 4.31 23.17 2.86
CA HIS A 229 4.82 24.53 2.83
C HIS A 229 6.29 24.54 2.45
N ILE A 230 6.70 25.50 1.61
CA ILE A 230 8.11 25.85 1.41
C ILE A 230 8.32 27.25 1.95
N TYR A 231 9.32 27.40 2.82
CA TYR A 231 9.81 28.70 3.27
C TYR A 231 11.06 29.07 2.48
N ALA A 232 11.00 30.21 1.79
CA ALA A 232 12.13 30.79 1.06
C ALA A 232 12.76 31.89 1.93
N ASP A 233 13.90 31.58 2.53
CA ASP A 233 14.65 32.50 3.38
C ASP A 233 15.39 33.59 2.59
N GLU A 234 15.76 34.71 3.23
CA GLU A 234 16.53 35.79 2.61
C GLU A 234 17.89 35.32 2.05
N THR A 235 18.46 34.27 2.64
CA THR A 235 19.75 33.68 2.25
C THR A 235 19.64 32.63 1.14
N ALA A 236 18.43 32.31 0.68
CA ALA A 236 18.21 31.26 -0.30
C ALA A 236 18.81 31.60 -1.68
N ASP A 237 19.42 30.60 -2.32
CA ASP A 237 19.79 30.69 -3.73
C ASP A 237 18.53 30.80 -4.58
N LYS A 238 18.42 31.91 -5.31
CA LYS A 238 17.22 32.30 -6.03
C LYS A 238 16.85 31.33 -7.15
N ASN A 239 17.84 30.85 -7.89
CA ASN A 239 17.57 29.98 -9.04
C ASN A 239 17.15 28.59 -8.55
N LYS A 240 17.85 28.07 -7.52
CA LYS A 240 17.48 26.79 -6.89
C LYS A 240 16.10 26.86 -6.24
N ALA A 241 15.77 27.98 -5.59
CA ALA A 241 14.47 28.17 -4.98
C ALA A 241 13.33 28.10 -6.02
N ILE A 242 13.49 28.75 -7.19
CA ILE A 242 12.51 28.68 -8.28
C ILE A 242 12.32 27.23 -8.73
N GLU A 243 13.41 26.51 -9.03
CA GLU A 243 13.35 25.13 -9.51
C GLU A 243 12.67 24.20 -8.49
N ILE A 244 13.03 24.31 -7.21
CA ILE A 244 12.46 23.49 -6.13
C ILE A 244 10.98 23.81 -5.95
N ILE A 245 10.60 25.08 -5.85
CA ILE A 245 9.19 25.49 -5.68
C ILE A 245 8.35 25.01 -6.85
N TYR A 246 8.82 25.23 -8.07
CA TYR A 246 8.12 24.83 -9.29
C TYR A 246 7.92 23.31 -9.33
N ASN A 247 9.02 22.55 -9.24
CA ASN A 247 8.97 21.08 -9.27
C ASN A 247 8.05 20.52 -8.19
N SER A 248 8.13 21.06 -6.97
CA SER A 248 7.32 20.62 -5.82
C SER A 248 5.82 20.79 -6.03
N LYS A 249 5.38 21.69 -6.92
CA LYS A 249 3.95 21.81 -7.29
C LYS A 249 3.60 21.04 -8.55
N VAL A 250 4.38 21.20 -9.62
CA VAL A 250 3.94 20.85 -10.97
C VAL A 250 4.23 19.41 -11.36
N GLN A 251 5.16 18.72 -10.68
CA GLN A 251 5.51 17.34 -11.03
C GLN A 251 4.29 16.41 -10.94
N ARG A 252 3.56 16.46 -9.83
CA ARG A 252 2.29 15.75 -9.61
C ARG A 252 1.38 16.57 -8.68
N PRO A 253 0.54 17.47 -9.20
CA PRO A 253 -0.28 18.35 -8.36
C PRO A 253 -1.31 17.64 -7.47
N SER A 254 -1.64 16.38 -7.76
CA SER A 254 -2.71 15.61 -7.13
C SER A 254 -2.27 14.71 -5.97
N VAL A 255 -0.96 14.65 -5.66
CA VAL A 255 -0.44 13.86 -4.52
C VAL A 255 -0.35 14.72 -3.26
N CYS A 256 -0.41 14.07 -2.09
CA CYS A 256 -0.46 14.76 -0.80
C CYS A 256 0.84 15.49 -0.40
N ASN A 257 1.96 15.21 -1.06
CA ASN A 257 3.22 15.91 -0.83
C ASN A 257 3.49 17.05 -1.82
N ALA A 258 2.53 17.36 -2.70
CA ALA A 258 2.63 18.51 -3.59
C ALA A 258 2.56 19.80 -2.78
N LEU A 259 3.33 20.82 -3.19
CA LEU A 259 3.38 22.12 -2.54
C LEU A 259 2.00 22.81 -2.51
N ASP A 260 1.60 23.38 -1.38
CA ASP A 260 0.36 24.15 -1.26
C ASP A 260 0.62 25.63 -1.03
N THR A 261 1.63 25.95 -0.23
CA THR A 261 1.93 27.33 0.17
C THR A 261 3.42 27.61 0.10
N VAL A 262 3.76 28.75 -0.49
CA VAL A 262 5.11 29.31 -0.41
C VAL A 262 5.09 30.49 0.55
N ILE A 263 6.00 30.49 1.50
CA ILE A 263 6.21 31.57 2.47
C ILE A 263 7.54 32.23 2.12
N PHE A 264 7.52 33.52 1.85
CA PHE A 264 8.73 34.30 1.54
C PHE A 264 9.15 35.07 2.78
N ASN A 265 10.44 35.02 3.13
CA ASN A 265 11.03 35.97 4.06
C ASN A 265 10.82 37.40 3.52
N GLU A 266 10.45 38.35 4.37
CA GLU A 266 10.19 39.74 3.96
C GLU A 266 11.39 40.41 3.27
N ASN A 267 12.61 39.98 3.60
CA ASN A 267 13.85 40.50 3.01
C ASN A 267 14.26 39.77 1.74
N ILE A 268 13.58 38.67 1.37
CA ILE A 268 13.89 37.98 0.12
C ILE A 268 13.47 38.84 -1.07
N ASN A 269 14.34 38.92 -2.06
CA ASN A 269 14.05 39.71 -3.25
C ASN A 269 12.84 39.12 -4.01
N LEU A 270 11.71 39.82 -3.98
CA LEU A 270 10.44 39.44 -4.60
C LEU A 270 10.47 39.34 -6.13
N TYR A 271 11.59 39.64 -6.79
CA TYR A 271 11.82 39.32 -8.21
C TYR A 271 11.66 37.82 -8.52
N LEU A 272 11.72 36.96 -7.49
CA LEU A 272 11.38 35.53 -7.55
C LEU A 272 9.91 35.28 -7.92
N VAL A 273 8.98 36.10 -7.42
CA VAL A 273 7.54 35.84 -7.52
C VAL A 273 7.04 35.90 -8.96
N PRO A 274 7.33 36.95 -9.77
CA PRO A 274 6.94 36.96 -11.18
C PRO A 274 7.54 35.80 -11.99
N LYS A 275 8.77 35.37 -11.67
CA LYS A 275 9.42 34.25 -12.37
C LYS A 275 8.75 32.91 -12.10
N LEU A 276 8.18 32.72 -10.91
CA LEU A 276 7.42 31.51 -10.59
C LEU A 276 6.12 31.35 -11.41
N PHE A 277 5.51 32.46 -11.87
CA PHE A 277 4.32 32.43 -12.72
C PHE A 277 4.64 32.26 -14.21
N LEU A 278 5.90 32.39 -14.61
CA LEU A 278 6.36 32.33 -16.00
C LEU A 278 7.14 31.05 -16.33
N ALA A 279 7.51 30.27 -15.32
CA ALA A 279 8.09 28.92 -15.47
C ALA A 279 6.97 27.88 -15.68
#